data_AF-A0A9W7KV77-F1
#
_entry.id   AF-A0A9W7KV77-F1
#
_cell.length_a   1.000
_cell.length_b   1.000
_cell.length_c   1.000
_cell.angle_alpha   90.00
_cell.angle_beta   90.00
_cell.angle_gamma   90.00
#
_symmetry.space_group_name_H-M   'P 1'
#
loop_
_entity.id
_entity.type
_entity.pdbx_description
1 polymer ?
#
loop_
_entity_poly.entity_id
_entity_poly.type
_entity_poly.pdbx_seq_one_letter_code
_entity_poly.pdbx_strand_id
1 'polypeptide(L)'
;MWLSFIFALLVAGALGLSPTPQSPRQSPPSKSRRLALKSWPVLLIPHVANAATSLPEEARQGTMGAGNKEDSEPIPYEKYKKLPSGLTLADQPQTRVIRDPSKIVKKGSKVNVQWVLRKANGYFVDSSEVQGDVPFIFTVGDGTAIAGFDEGVVGMVQGGTRRLVVPLNLAYSQGLDNGRPGPLPKGFGPKQQIKRVMEVRKDVPGEYLFFEIAMQRVQNTE
;
A
#
# COMPACT_ATOMS: atom_id res chain seq x y z
N MET A 1 74.87 -7.16 -60.56
CA MET A 1 75.26 -8.24 -59.63
C MET A 1 74.90 -7.79 -58.22
N TRP A 2 74.05 -8.55 -57.55
CA TRP A 2 73.55 -8.25 -56.21
C TRP A 2 74.59 -8.59 -55.15
N LEU A 3 74.70 -7.74 -54.13
CA LEU A 3 75.39 -7.98 -52.86
C LEU A 3 74.38 -7.80 -51.73
N SER A 4 74.47 -8.69 -50.73
CA SER A 4 74.14 -8.41 -49.32
C SER A 4 72.65 -8.30 -48.94
N PHE A 5 72.13 -8.79 -47.81
CA PHE A 5 72.68 -9.40 -46.60
C PHE A 5 71.52 -10.12 -45.85
N ILE A 6 71.91 -10.98 -44.92
CA ILE A 6 71.13 -11.94 -44.12
C ILE A 6 70.20 -11.27 -43.08
N PHE A 7 69.02 -11.84 -42.81
CA PHE A 7 68.55 -12.03 -41.43
C PHE A 7 67.62 -13.25 -41.27
N ALA A 8 67.87 -13.97 -40.18
CA ALA A 8 67.31 -15.26 -39.82
C ALA A 8 65.83 -15.20 -39.41
N LEU A 9 65.09 -16.29 -39.63
CA LEU A 9 64.10 -16.74 -38.66
C LEU A 9 63.90 -18.25 -38.71
N LEU A 10 63.84 -18.81 -37.51
CA LEU A 10 63.91 -20.20 -37.13
C LEU A 10 62.51 -20.70 -36.73
N VAL A 11 62.05 -21.75 -37.44
CA VAL A 11 61.41 -23.00 -36.97
C VAL A 11 60.06 -22.99 -36.19
N ALA A 12 59.16 -23.82 -36.77
CA ALA A 12 58.12 -24.70 -36.21
C ALA A 12 56.86 -24.13 -35.51
N GLY A 13 55.75 -24.13 -36.25
CA GLY A 13 54.90 -25.33 -36.42
C GLY A 13 54.35 -26.00 -35.15
N ALA A 14 53.14 -25.63 -34.75
CA ALA A 14 52.24 -26.50 -33.99
C ALA A 14 50.77 -26.26 -34.38
N LEU A 15 50.07 -27.37 -34.57
CA LEU A 15 48.71 -27.56 -35.08
C LEU A 15 47.63 -26.70 -34.39
N GLY A 16 46.85 -25.97 -35.19
CA GLY A 16 45.63 -25.29 -34.75
C GLY A 16 44.43 -26.22 -34.75
N LEU A 17 43.91 -26.52 -33.55
CA LEU A 17 42.58 -27.10 -33.32
C LEU A 17 41.50 -26.02 -33.50
N SER A 18 40.37 -26.41 -34.06
CA SER A 18 39.19 -25.59 -34.38
C SER A 18 38.52 -24.95 -33.16
N PRO A 19 37.90 -23.75 -33.27
CA PRO A 19 37.11 -23.18 -32.20
C PRO A 19 35.72 -23.83 -32.11
N THR A 20 35.38 -24.33 -30.92
CA THR A 20 34.02 -24.71 -30.52
C THR A 20 33.21 -23.48 -30.11
N PRO A 21 31.91 -23.40 -30.41
CA PRO A 21 31.06 -22.30 -29.96
C PRO A 21 30.76 -22.42 -28.46
N GLN A 22 31.05 -21.35 -27.71
CA GLN A 22 30.74 -21.26 -26.28
C GLN A 22 29.25 -21.05 -26.04
N SER A 23 28.65 -21.91 -25.21
CA SER A 23 27.30 -21.76 -24.67
C SER A 23 27.23 -20.62 -23.65
N PRO A 24 26.13 -19.85 -23.54
CA PRO A 24 26.06 -18.69 -22.65
C PRO A 24 26.16 -19.09 -21.18
N ARG A 25 27.07 -18.43 -20.44
CA ARG A 25 27.23 -18.57 -18.98
C ARG A 25 25.93 -18.18 -18.27
N GLN A 26 25.26 -19.15 -17.67
CA GLN A 26 24.25 -18.90 -16.65
C GLN A 26 24.95 -18.58 -15.33
N SER A 27 24.67 -17.41 -14.77
CA SER A 27 25.04 -17.06 -13.40
C SER A 27 24.29 -17.95 -12.40
N PRO A 28 24.90 -18.42 -11.30
CA PRO A 28 24.21 -19.23 -10.31
C PRO A 28 23.11 -18.42 -9.62
N PRO A 29 21.94 -19.03 -9.31
CA PRO A 29 20.86 -18.32 -8.63
C PRO A 29 21.28 -17.96 -7.20
N SER A 30 21.26 -16.67 -6.90
CA SER A 30 21.32 -16.12 -5.55
C SER A 30 20.20 -16.73 -4.71
N LYS A 31 20.54 -17.59 -3.74
CA LYS A 31 19.64 -18.02 -2.67
C LYS A 31 19.37 -16.83 -1.74
N SER A 32 18.50 -15.93 -2.17
CA SER A 32 17.85 -14.99 -1.27
C SER A 32 16.89 -15.80 -0.39
N ARG A 33 17.25 -15.96 0.89
CA ARG A 33 16.33 -16.36 1.96
C ARG A 33 15.11 -15.44 1.87
N ARG A 34 13.99 -15.96 1.36
CA ARG A 34 12.69 -15.28 1.42
C ARG A 34 12.32 -15.11 2.89
N LEU A 35 12.54 -13.92 3.44
CA LEU A 35 11.82 -13.52 4.64
C LEU A 35 10.35 -13.42 4.21
N ALA A 36 9.49 -14.22 4.81
CA ALA A 36 8.05 -14.22 4.54
C ALA A 36 7.46 -12.86 4.96
N LEU A 37 7.31 -11.94 4.02
CA LEU A 37 6.52 -10.72 4.21
C LEU A 37 5.04 -11.13 4.32
N LYS A 38 4.46 -10.85 5.49
CA LYS A 38 3.02 -10.93 5.74
C LYS A 38 2.34 -9.79 4.96
N SER A 39 1.91 -10.07 3.74
CA SER A 39 1.10 -9.16 2.92
C SER A 39 -0.31 -8.96 3.51
N TRP A 40 -0.90 -7.77 3.35
CA TRP A 40 -2.26 -7.41 3.79
C TRP A 40 -3.17 -7.25 2.53
N PRO A 41 -4.51 -7.53 2.48
CA PRO A 41 -5.22 -7.54 1.22
C PRO A 41 -5.70 -6.14 0.83
N VAL A 42 -5.55 -5.87 -0.47
CA VAL A 42 -6.12 -4.75 -1.20
C VAL A 42 -7.58 -5.13 -1.54
N LEU A 43 -8.57 -4.51 -0.90
CA LEU A 43 -9.99 -4.77 -1.22
C LEU A 43 -10.56 -3.75 -2.23
N LEU A 44 -11.11 -4.26 -3.33
CA LEU A 44 -11.88 -3.52 -4.36
C LEU A 44 -13.32 -3.28 -3.88
N ILE A 45 -13.84 -2.05 -4.03
CA ILE A 45 -15.27 -1.73 -3.83
C ILE A 45 -15.99 -1.89 -5.17
N PRO A 46 -17.22 -2.45 -5.21
CA PRO A 46 -17.92 -2.70 -6.46
C PRO A 46 -18.58 -1.43 -7.00
N HIS A 47 -18.30 -1.11 -8.26
CA HIS A 47 -19.31 -0.57 -9.17
C HIS A 47 -18.99 -1.03 -10.59
N VAL A 48 -20.05 -1.35 -11.33
CA VAL A 48 -20.07 -1.93 -12.69
C VAL A 48 -19.93 -3.46 -12.75
N ALA A 49 -20.78 -4.18 -12.00
CA ALA A 49 -21.17 -5.54 -12.39
C ALA A 49 -22.35 -5.43 -13.38
N ASN A 50 -22.03 -5.15 -14.64
CA ASN A 50 -22.80 -5.56 -15.83
C ASN A 50 -22.20 -4.89 -17.09
N ALA A 51 -20.91 -5.13 -17.38
CA ALA A 51 -20.32 -4.81 -18.69
C ALA A 51 -18.98 -5.51 -18.97
N ALA A 52 -18.53 -6.46 -18.14
CA ALA A 52 -17.16 -6.96 -18.19
C ALA A 52 -17.00 -8.36 -18.83
N THR A 53 -18.06 -8.95 -19.38
CA THR A 53 -17.98 -10.30 -19.97
C THR A 53 -17.43 -10.30 -21.41
N SER A 54 -17.01 -9.17 -21.97
CA SER A 54 -16.57 -9.11 -23.38
C SER A 54 -15.25 -8.38 -23.61
N LEU A 55 -14.30 -8.41 -22.68
CA LEU A 55 -12.96 -7.86 -22.92
C LEU A 55 -11.92 -8.97 -23.19
N PRO A 56 -11.07 -8.84 -24.22
CA PRO A 56 -10.06 -9.83 -24.58
C PRO A 56 -8.99 -10.01 -23.49
N GLU A 57 -8.44 -11.23 -23.41
CA GLU A 57 -7.50 -11.72 -22.38
C GLU A 57 -6.23 -10.86 -22.20
N GLU A 58 -5.79 -10.13 -23.23
CA GLU A 58 -4.61 -9.25 -23.16
C GLU A 58 -4.84 -7.99 -22.29
N ALA A 59 -6.09 -7.54 -22.11
CA ALA A 59 -6.40 -6.44 -21.19
C ALA A 59 -6.34 -6.87 -19.70
N ARG A 60 -6.23 -8.17 -19.41
CA ARG A 60 -6.09 -8.71 -18.05
C ARG A 60 -4.64 -8.73 -17.55
N GLN A 61 -3.66 -8.53 -18.42
CA GLN A 61 -2.22 -8.65 -18.10
C GLN A 61 -1.58 -7.39 -17.50
N GLY A 62 -2.38 -6.42 -17.02
CA GLY A 62 -1.89 -5.20 -16.36
C GLY A 62 -1.57 -5.34 -14.86
N THR A 63 -1.90 -6.46 -14.21
CA THR A 63 -1.72 -6.64 -12.76
C THR A 63 -1.13 -8.01 -12.44
N MET A 64 0.05 -8.32 -12.96
CA MET A 64 0.82 -9.46 -12.46
C MET A 64 1.47 -9.08 -11.13
N GLY A 65 0.79 -9.45 -10.04
CA GLY A 65 1.33 -9.31 -8.68
C GLY A 65 0.30 -9.53 -7.58
N ALA A 66 -0.39 -10.68 -7.55
CA ALA A 66 -1.14 -11.08 -6.35
C ALA A 66 -1.33 -12.61 -6.30
N GLY A 67 -0.52 -13.26 -5.47
CA GLY A 67 -0.81 -14.63 -5.02
C GLY A 67 -2.05 -14.64 -4.13
N ASN A 68 -2.86 -15.70 -4.28
CA ASN A 68 -4.08 -16.07 -3.57
C ASN A 68 -4.29 -15.46 -2.17
N LYS A 69 -5.45 -14.83 -1.95
CA LYS A 69 -6.14 -14.75 -0.65
C LYS A 69 -7.65 -14.77 -0.83
N GLU A 70 -8.29 -15.73 -0.18
CA GLU A 70 -9.73 -15.99 -0.08
C GLU A 70 -10.50 -14.81 0.56
N ASP A 71 -11.62 -14.45 -0.08
CA ASP A 71 -12.96 -14.30 0.50
C ASP A 71 -13.11 -13.60 1.86
N SER A 72 -12.71 -12.33 1.97
CA SER A 72 -13.36 -11.47 2.98
C SER A 72 -14.64 -10.91 2.38
N GLU A 73 -15.79 -11.42 2.83
CA GLU A 73 -17.10 -10.97 2.38
C GLU A 73 -17.25 -9.44 2.47
N PRO A 74 -17.95 -8.81 1.51
CA PRO A 74 -18.27 -7.39 1.59
C PRO A 74 -19.01 -7.10 2.90
N ILE A 75 -18.52 -6.13 3.69
CA ILE A 75 -19.20 -5.73 4.92
C ILE A 75 -20.60 -5.20 4.55
N PRO A 76 -21.69 -5.77 5.11
CA PRO A 76 -23.04 -5.30 4.84
C PRO A 76 -23.20 -3.82 5.19
N TYR A 77 -23.97 -3.07 4.40
CA TYR A 77 -24.17 -1.63 4.59
C TYR A 77 -24.72 -1.28 5.98
N GLU A 78 -25.54 -2.15 6.56
CA GLU A 78 -26.13 -2.00 7.89
C GLU A 78 -25.10 -1.97 9.03
N LYS A 79 -23.89 -2.49 8.80
CA LYS A 79 -22.81 -2.45 9.80
C LYS A 79 -22.11 -1.10 9.87
N TYR A 80 -22.35 -0.22 8.91
CA TYR A 80 -21.78 1.11 8.91
C TYR A 80 -22.54 2.01 9.89
N LYS A 81 -21.79 2.56 10.85
CA LYS A 81 -22.29 3.55 11.81
C LYS A 81 -21.83 4.93 11.39
N LYS A 82 -22.77 5.84 11.20
CA LYS A 82 -22.50 7.27 10.97
C LYS A 82 -22.44 8.02 12.29
N LEU A 83 -21.39 8.82 12.47
CA LEU A 83 -21.17 9.67 13.64
C LEU A 83 -21.71 11.09 13.40
N PRO A 84 -21.94 11.90 14.46
CA PRO A 84 -22.43 13.27 14.32
C PRO A 84 -21.54 14.17 13.45
N SER A 85 -20.23 13.90 13.38
CA SER A 85 -19.28 14.61 12.51
C SER A 85 -19.48 14.34 11.01
N GLY A 86 -20.27 13.32 10.66
CA GLY A 86 -20.43 12.79 9.31
C GLY A 86 -19.50 11.64 8.97
N LEU A 87 -18.50 11.34 9.81
CA LEU A 87 -17.65 10.16 9.67
C LEU A 87 -18.49 8.88 9.71
N THR A 88 -18.25 7.96 8.79
CA THR A 88 -18.90 6.64 8.83
C THR A 88 -17.86 5.56 9.01
N LEU A 89 -18.11 4.61 9.92
CA LEU A 89 -17.18 3.55 10.24
C LEU A 89 -17.84 2.17 10.30
N ALA A 90 -17.08 1.12 10.00
CA ALA A 90 -17.50 -0.27 10.15
C ALA A 90 -16.31 -1.16 10.55
N ASP A 91 -16.50 -1.98 11.57
CA ASP A 91 -15.51 -2.98 11.97
C ASP A 91 -15.58 -4.20 11.05
N GLN A 92 -14.42 -4.66 10.58
CA GLN A 92 -14.34 -5.89 9.83
C GLN A 92 -14.44 -7.07 10.81
N PRO A 93 -15.33 -8.05 10.56
CA PRO A 93 -15.35 -9.26 11.35
C PRO A 93 -14.01 -9.97 11.21
N GLN A 94 -13.33 -10.18 12.33
CA GLN A 94 -12.09 -10.93 12.38
C GLN A 94 -12.26 -12.14 13.28
N THR A 95 -11.72 -13.27 12.84
CA THR A 95 -11.74 -14.54 13.58
C THR A 95 -11.04 -14.45 14.94
N ARG A 96 -10.11 -13.49 15.11
CA ARG A 96 -9.30 -13.35 16.33
C ARG A 96 -9.08 -11.88 16.71
N VAL A 97 -10.01 -11.32 17.47
CA VAL A 97 -9.84 -10.02 18.13
C VAL A 97 -9.46 -10.25 19.60
N ILE A 98 -8.41 -9.58 20.07
CA ILE A 98 -7.97 -9.64 21.47
C ILE A 98 -9.00 -8.84 22.31
N ARG A 99 -9.90 -9.50 23.05
CA ARG A 99 -10.93 -8.81 23.86
C ARG A 99 -10.41 -8.40 25.24
N ASP A 100 -9.23 -7.77 25.28
CA ASP A 100 -8.67 -7.23 26.51
C ASP A 100 -9.06 -5.74 26.64
N PRO A 101 -9.75 -5.33 27.73
CA PRO A 101 -10.09 -3.93 27.98
C PRO A 101 -8.90 -2.98 27.97
N SER A 102 -7.70 -3.46 28.32
CA SER A 102 -6.46 -2.67 28.29
C SER A 102 -6.00 -2.33 26.85
N LYS A 103 -6.52 -3.05 25.85
CA LYS A 103 -6.18 -2.90 24.43
C LYS A 103 -7.24 -2.16 23.62
N ILE A 104 -8.24 -1.59 24.29
CA ILE A 104 -9.24 -0.73 23.67
C ILE A 104 -8.67 0.69 23.59
N VAL A 105 -8.79 1.30 22.41
CA VAL A 105 -8.37 2.67 22.14
C VAL A 105 -9.31 3.67 22.81
N LYS A 106 -8.72 4.62 23.54
CA LYS A 106 -9.39 5.75 24.19
C LYS A 106 -8.74 7.05 23.72
N LYS A 107 -9.35 8.19 24.05
CA LYS A 107 -8.70 9.49 23.86
C LYS A 107 -7.41 9.53 24.70
N GLY A 108 -6.32 10.05 24.14
CA GLY A 108 -4.99 10.04 24.76
C GLY A 108 -4.20 8.75 24.56
N SER A 109 -4.79 7.68 24.04
CA SER A 109 -4.05 6.46 23.69
C SER A 109 -3.02 6.75 22.61
N LYS A 110 -1.80 6.24 22.76
CA LYS A 110 -0.81 6.20 21.69
C LYS A 110 -1.02 4.93 20.87
N VAL A 111 -1.24 5.09 19.56
CA VAL A 111 -1.62 4.00 18.67
C VAL A 111 -0.68 3.86 17.50
N ASN A 112 -0.52 2.62 17.02
CA ASN A 112 0.19 2.30 15.79
C ASN A 112 -0.79 1.68 14.82
N VAL A 113 -0.99 2.30 13.66
CA VAL A 113 -1.94 1.84 12.64
C VAL A 113 -1.27 1.61 11.30
N GLN A 114 -1.61 0.50 10.65
CA GLN A 114 -1.41 0.36 9.20
C GLN A 114 -2.66 0.87 8.50
N TRP A 115 -2.50 1.39 7.28
CA TRP A 115 -3.58 2.07 6.58
C TRP A 115 -3.48 1.92 5.07
N VAL A 116 -4.64 1.94 4.41
CA VAL A 116 -4.80 2.01 2.96
C VAL A 116 -5.71 3.18 2.64
N LEU A 117 -5.31 4.02 1.69
CA LEU A 117 -6.07 5.17 1.21
C LEU A 117 -6.58 4.93 -0.20
N ARG A 118 -7.89 5.17 -0.38
CA ARG A 118 -8.58 5.13 -1.66
C ARG A 118 -9.45 6.36 -1.85
N LYS A 119 -9.73 6.68 -3.11
CA LYS A 119 -10.77 7.65 -3.48
C LYS A 119 -12.16 7.05 -3.34
N ALA A 120 -13.20 7.89 -3.41
CA ALA A 120 -14.59 7.44 -3.34
C ALA A 120 -14.96 6.36 -4.37
N ASN A 121 -14.35 6.42 -5.55
CA ASN A 121 -14.53 5.44 -6.63
C ASN A 121 -13.69 4.15 -6.45
N GLY A 122 -13.09 3.92 -5.27
CA GLY A 122 -12.36 2.71 -4.94
C GLY A 122 -10.91 2.65 -5.46
N TYR A 123 -10.49 3.61 -6.29
CA TYR A 123 -9.12 3.63 -6.81
C TYR A 123 -8.13 3.83 -5.68
N PHE A 124 -7.13 2.95 -5.65
CA PHE A 124 -5.99 3.02 -4.75
C PHE A 124 -5.20 4.31 -4.95
N VAL A 125 -4.73 4.90 -3.86
CA VAL A 125 -3.87 6.08 -3.88
C VAL A 125 -2.55 5.81 -3.17
N ASP A 126 -2.60 5.37 -1.92
CA ASP A 126 -1.39 5.09 -1.12
C ASP A 126 -1.71 4.12 0.03
N SER A 127 -0.67 3.56 0.65
CA SER A 127 -0.77 2.75 1.86
C SER A 127 0.53 2.77 2.64
N SER A 128 0.47 2.43 3.91
CA SER A 128 1.68 2.24 4.71
C SER A 128 2.61 1.15 4.18
N GLU A 129 2.08 0.10 3.54
CA GLU A 129 2.85 -0.96 2.87
C GLU A 129 3.70 -0.40 1.72
N VAL A 130 3.08 0.34 0.79
CA VAL A 130 3.79 1.02 -0.32
C VAL A 130 4.82 2.04 0.19
N GLN A 131 4.59 2.59 1.39
CA GLN A 131 5.52 3.48 2.07
C GLN A 131 6.64 2.78 2.87
N GLY A 132 6.86 1.48 2.63
CA GLY A 132 7.92 0.68 3.27
C GLY A 132 7.49 0.03 4.59
N ASP A 133 6.22 -0.38 4.69
CA ASP A 133 5.62 -1.01 5.87
C ASP A 133 5.65 -0.18 7.17
N VAL A 134 5.88 1.14 7.06
CA VAL A 134 5.99 2.03 8.21
C VAL A 134 4.59 2.37 8.75
N PRO A 135 4.22 1.93 9.97
CA PRO A 135 2.93 2.26 10.54
C PRO A 135 2.85 3.75 10.85
N PHE A 136 1.64 4.30 10.76
CA PHE A 136 1.37 5.64 11.24
C PHE A 136 1.16 5.61 12.77
N ILE A 137 1.89 6.46 13.47
CA ILE A 137 1.91 6.51 14.94
C ILE A 137 1.44 7.90 15.37
N PHE A 138 0.45 7.95 16.26
CA PHE A 138 -0.09 9.19 16.79
C PHE A 138 -0.72 8.99 18.17
N THR A 139 -0.99 10.09 18.86
CA THR A 139 -1.77 10.08 20.11
C THR A 139 -3.19 10.52 19.80
N VAL A 140 -4.18 9.72 20.19
CA VAL A 140 -5.57 9.98 19.80
C VAL A 140 -6.06 11.29 20.40
N GLY A 141 -6.43 12.24 19.54
CA GLY A 141 -6.96 13.54 19.90
C GLY A 141 -5.90 14.61 20.17
N ASP A 142 -4.64 14.39 19.79
CA ASP A 142 -3.57 15.41 19.84
C ASP A 142 -3.48 16.28 18.57
N GLY A 143 -4.27 15.97 17.53
CA GLY A 143 -4.27 16.67 16.26
C GLY A 143 -3.13 16.29 15.30
N THR A 144 -2.29 15.30 15.65
CA THR A 144 -1.26 14.74 14.76
C THR A 144 -1.89 13.92 13.62
N ALA A 145 -3.08 13.36 13.84
CA ALA A 145 -3.86 12.67 12.83
C ALA A 145 -4.96 13.57 12.25
N ILE A 146 -5.39 13.28 11.02
CA ILE A 146 -6.59 13.88 10.45
C ILE A 146 -7.79 13.61 11.38
N ALA A 147 -8.74 14.55 11.43
CA ALA A 147 -9.85 14.47 12.37
C ALA A 147 -10.66 13.16 12.25
N GLY A 148 -10.81 12.64 11.02
CA GLY A 148 -11.46 11.35 10.79
C GLY A 148 -10.73 10.16 11.40
N PHE A 149 -9.41 10.21 11.54
CA PHE A 149 -8.64 9.19 12.25
C PHE A 149 -8.78 9.35 13.76
N ASP A 150 -8.62 10.57 14.27
CA ASP A 150 -8.75 10.85 15.71
C ASP A 150 -10.10 10.39 16.27
N GLU A 151 -11.18 10.59 15.52
CA GLU A 151 -12.51 10.09 15.91
C GLU A 151 -12.70 8.60 15.57
N GLY A 152 -12.26 8.17 14.39
CA GLY A 152 -12.56 6.84 13.86
C GLY A 152 -11.87 5.68 14.57
N VAL A 153 -10.71 5.91 15.20
CA VAL A 153 -9.98 4.85 15.93
C VAL A 153 -10.51 4.62 17.33
N VAL A 154 -11.31 5.53 17.89
CA VAL A 154 -11.83 5.37 19.26
C VAL A 154 -12.69 4.12 19.35
N GLY A 155 -12.48 3.33 20.39
CA GLY A 155 -13.14 2.04 20.59
C GLY A 155 -12.66 0.90 19.69
N MET A 156 -11.68 1.13 18.80
CA MET A 156 -10.98 0.03 18.16
C MET A 156 -10.18 -0.77 19.19
N VAL A 157 -9.88 -2.01 18.84
CA VAL A 157 -9.10 -2.91 19.68
C VAL A 157 -7.84 -3.31 18.93
N GLN A 158 -6.75 -3.56 19.66
CA GLN A 158 -5.52 -4.09 19.06
C GLN A 158 -5.78 -5.38 18.25
N GLY A 159 -5.28 -5.41 17.02
CA GLY A 159 -5.51 -6.46 16.01
C GLY A 159 -6.68 -6.17 15.08
N GLY A 160 -7.65 -5.33 15.50
CA GLY A 160 -8.86 -5.02 14.76
C GLY A 160 -8.60 -4.25 13.46
N THR A 161 -9.44 -4.49 12.46
CA THR A 161 -9.48 -3.74 11.20
C THR A 161 -10.82 -3.01 11.08
N ARG A 162 -10.77 -1.75 10.65
CA ARG A 162 -11.94 -0.88 10.53
C ARG A 162 -11.87 -0.13 9.21
N ARG A 163 -13.02 0.04 8.57
CA ARG A 163 -13.19 0.90 7.40
C ARG A 163 -13.73 2.24 7.84
N LEU A 164 -13.18 3.31 7.28
CA LEU A 164 -13.61 4.68 7.49
C LEU A 164 -13.99 5.29 6.14
N VAL A 165 -15.19 5.83 6.06
CA VAL A 165 -15.63 6.74 5.00
C VAL A 165 -15.51 8.14 5.56
N VAL A 166 -14.45 8.84 5.18
CA VAL A 166 -14.03 10.12 5.75
C VAL A 166 -14.48 11.27 4.82
N PRO A 167 -15.45 12.09 5.24
CA PRO A 167 -15.78 13.33 4.55
C PRO A 167 -14.56 14.24 4.38
N LEU A 168 -14.51 15.03 3.30
CA LEU A 168 -13.31 15.83 2.98
C LEU A 168 -12.95 16.84 4.08
N ASN A 169 -13.93 17.41 4.79
CA ASN A 169 -13.68 18.31 5.92
C ASN A 169 -12.96 17.62 7.11
N LEU A 170 -13.11 16.31 7.26
CA LEU A 170 -12.42 15.49 8.27
C LEU A 170 -11.15 14.81 7.75
N ALA A 171 -10.83 14.98 6.47
CA ALA A 171 -9.65 14.44 5.84
C ALA A 171 -8.49 15.46 5.87
N TYR A 172 -7.89 15.76 4.72
CA TYR A 172 -6.73 16.64 4.60
C TYR A 172 -7.11 18.12 4.46
N SER A 173 -8.08 18.59 5.24
CA SER A 173 -8.57 19.99 5.19
C SER A 173 -7.48 21.01 5.50
N GLN A 174 -6.44 20.61 6.24
CA GLN A 174 -5.27 21.44 6.55
C GLN A 174 -4.13 21.34 5.51
N GLY A 175 -4.31 20.56 4.44
CA GLY A 175 -3.31 20.34 3.39
C GLY A 175 -2.47 19.07 3.58
N LEU A 176 -1.53 18.85 2.64
CA LEU A 176 -0.72 17.62 2.50
C LEU A 176 0.80 17.85 2.64
N ASP A 177 1.18 19.04 3.09
CA ASP A 177 2.58 19.40 3.30
C ASP A 177 3.14 18.73 4.55
N ASN A 178 4.46 18.74 4.70
CA ASN A 178 5.11 18.17 5.87
C ASN A 178 4.70 18.94 7.13
N GLY A 179 4.48 18.21 8.23
CA GLY A 179 3.99 18.78 9.49
C GLY A 179 2.46 18.96 9.57
N ARG A 180 1.72 18.61 8.50
CA ARG A 180 0.25 18.53 8.54
C ARG A 180 -0.22 17.21 9.16
N PRO A 181 -1.48 17.15 9.65
CA PRO A 181 -2.02 15.93 10.23
C PRO A 181 -2.03 14.77 9.23
N GLY A 182 -1.60 13.59 9.70
CA GLY A 182 -1.45 12.37 8.90
C GLY A 182 -2.58 11.36 9.06
N PRO A 183 -2.47 10.16 8.45
CA PRO A 183 -1.34 9.71 7.66
C PRO A 183 -1.23 10.42 6.32
N LEU A 184 -0.03 10.86 5.94
CA LEU A 184 0.18 11.59 4.68
C LEU A 184 0.60 10.64 3.55
N PRO A 185 0.03 10.78 2.34
CA PRO A 185 0.58 10.14 1.16
C PRO A 185 2.02 10.59 0.90
N LYS A 186 2.89 9.66 0.52
CA LYS A 186 4.29 9.94 0.16
C LYS A 186 4.41 10.04 -1.36
N GLY A 187 5.36 10.86 -1.80
CA GLY A 187 5.62 11.09 -3.22
C GLY A 187 4.65 12.07 -3.89
N PHE A 188 5.05 12.54 -5.08
CA PHE A 188 4.33 13.57 -5.81
C PHE A 188 2.98 13.08 -6.35
N GLY A 189 2.94 11.90 -6.97
CA GLY A 189 1.73 11.36 -7.60
C GLY A 189 0.54 11.19 -6.65
N PRO A 190 0.67 10.41 -5.56
CA PRO A 190 -0.39 10.26 -4.56
C PRO A 190 -0.84 11.59 -3.95
N LYS A 191 0.10 12.51 -3.65
CA LYS A 191 -0.24 13.85 -3.16
C LYS A 191 -1.06 14.65 -4.17
N GLN A 192 -0.71 14.64 -5.45
CA GLN A 192 -1.49 15.35 -6.49
C GLN A 192 -2.90 14.76 -6.66
N GLN A 193 -3.04 13.43 -6.56
CA GLN A 193 -4.35 12.79 -6.62
C GLN A 193 -5.27 13.27 -5.49
N ILE A 194 -4.76 13.30 -4.24
CA ILE A 194 -5.55 13.79 -3.11
C ILE A 194 -5.77 15.29 -3.19
N LYS A 195 -4.75 16.08 -3.53
CA LYS A 195 -4.88 17.53 -3.72
C LYS A 195 -6.00 17.86 -4.70
N ARG A 196 -6.08 17.14 -5.83
CA ARG A 196 -7.16 17.30 -6.80
C ARG A 196 -8.54 16.99 -6.21
N VAL A 197 -8.67 15.93 -5.41
CA VAL A 197 -9.94 15.63 -4.73
C VAL A 197 -10.31 16.77 -3.77
N MET A 198 -9.35 17.22 -2.96
CA MET A 198 -9.55 18.26 -1.95
C MET A 198 -9.83 19.65 -2.53
N GLU A 199 -9.32 19.98 -3.71
CA GLU A 199 -9.45 21.31 -4.30
C GLU A 199 -10.53 21.39 -5.38
N VAL A 200 -10.58 20.39 -6.27
CA VAL A 200 -11.44 20.39 -7.46
C VAL A 200 -12.79 19.73 -7.18
N ARG A 201 -12.83 18.72 -6.29
CA ARG A 201 -14.04 17.94 -6.00
C ARG A 201 -14.68 18.26 -4.65
N LYS A 202 -14.22 19.30 -3.97
CA LYS A 202 -14.75 19.70 -2.65
C LYS A 202 -16.24 20.04 -2.65
N ASP A 203 -16.74 20.54 -3.78
CA ASP A 203 -18.13 20.97 -3.95
C ASP A 203 -19.03 19.82 -4.44
N VAL A 204 -18.46 18.64 -4.72
CA VAL A 204 -19.23 17.45 -5.12
C VAL A 204 -19.91 16.89 -3.87
N PRO A 205 -21.27 16.85 -3.83
CA PRO A 205 -21.99 16.35 -2.68
C PRO A 205 -21.63 14.89 -2.39
N GLY A 206 -21.27 14.60 -1.14
CA GLY A 206 -20.93 13.24 -0.72
C GLY A 206 -19.58 12.74 -1.21
N GLU A 207 -18.68 13.60 -1.69
CA GLU A 207 -17.29 13.20 -1.92
C GLU A 207 -16.62 12.83 -0.58
N TYR A 208 -15.87 11.72 -0.58
CA TYR A 208 -15.16 11.22 0.59
C TYR A 208 -13.84 10.55 0.20
N LEU A 209 -12.98 10.37 1.20
CA LEU A 209 -11.86 9.46 1.13
C LEU A 209 -12.19 8.20 1.90
N PHE A 210 -11.78 7.07 1.34
CA PHE A 210 -11.99 5.78 1.94
C PHE A 210 -10.68 5.29 2.54
N PHE A 211 -10.72 4.92 3.81
CA PHE A 211 -9.60 4.31 4.51
C PHE A 211 -9.96 2.92 5.01
N GLU A 212 -9.03 1.99 4.84
CA GLU A 212 -9.00 0.79 5.65
C GLU A 212 -7.84 0.93 6.63
N ILE A 213 -8.16 0.82 7.92
CA ILE A 213 -7.19 0.98 9.00
C ILE A 213 -7.13 -0.29 9.82
N ALA A 214 -5.94 -0.58 10.31
CA ALA A 214 -5.77 -1.73 11.16
C ALA A 214 -4.82 -1.48 12.31
N MET A 215 -5.30 -1.82 13.49
CA MET A 215 -4.69 -1.48 14.76
C MET A 215 -3.60 -2.48 15.09
N GLN A 216 -2.33 -2.07 15.00
CA GLN A 216 -1.20 -2.94 15.34
C GLN A 216 -0.95 -2.98 16.84
N ARG A 217 -0.98 -1.81 17.49
CA ARG A 217 -0.63 -1.65 18.89
C ARG A 217 -1.39 -0.50 19.53
N VAL A 218 -1.81 -0.71 20.76
CA VAL A 218 -2.43 0.32 21.62
C VAL A 218 -1.60 0.45 22.89
N GLN A 219 -1.26 1.68 23.26
CA GLN A 219 -0.62 2.04 24.51
C GLN A 219 -1.49 3.09 25.19
N ASN A 220 -2.18 2.70 26.25
CA ASN A 220 -2.97 3.61 27.06
C ASN A 220 -2.04 4.23 28.10
N THR A 221 -2.06 5.55 28.24
CA THR A 221 -1.47 6.22 29.40
C THR A 221 -2.37 5.93 30.60
N GLU A 222 -1.78 5.50 31.71
CA GLU A 222 -2.47 5.29 32.99
C GLU A 222 -3.09 6.58 33.53
#